data_AF-A0A6I7X0E6-F1
#
_entry.id   AF-A0A6I7X0E6-F1
#
_cell.length_a   1.000
_cell.length_b   1.000
_cell.length_c   1.000
_cell.angle_alpha   90.00
_cell.angle_beta   90.00
_cell.angle_gamma   90.00
#
_symmetry.space_group_name_H-M   'P 1'
#
loop_
_entity.id
_entity.type
_entity.pdbx_description
1 polymer ?
#
loop_
_entity_poly.entity_id
_entity_poly.type
_entity_poly.pdbx_seq_one_letter_code
_entity_poly.pdbx_strand_id
1 'polypeptide(L)'
;MMKGRLPQEQRIAFELSFWAIRTAYRKNSEFLDIVDGKTSDELIEVGKEVFEKRKADGFEEYQQYASWDEMISKYAQERAAQTTKKKYSPRDAENSVLYKL
;
A
#
# COMPACT_ATOMS: atom_id res chain seq x y z
N MET A 1 14.62 15.33 15.85
CA MET A 1 14.92 14.85 14.48
C MET A 1 14.17 13.54 14.27
N MET A 2 13.34 13.47 13.23
CA MET A 2 12.18 12.60 12.97
C MET A 2 12.17 11.19 13.60
N LYS A 3 11.50 11.04 14.76
CA LYS A 3 10.95 9.76 15.25
C LYS A 3 9.60 9.51 14.56
N GLY A 4 9.27 8.26 14.24
CA GLY A 4 7.88 7.88 13.91
C GLY A 4 7.61 7.54 12.44
N ARG A 5 8.55 6.88 11.75
CA ARG A 5 8.21 6.18 10.52
C ARG A 5 8.04 4.71 10.87
N LEU A 6 6.82 4.17 10.73
CA LEU A 6 6.59 2.72 10.72
C LEU A 6 7.66 2.05 9.84
N PRO A 7 8.23 0.90 10.24
CA PRO A 7 9.06 0.06 9.40
C PRO A 7 8.44 -0.08 8.00
N GLN A 8 9.26 -0.07 6.95
CA GLN A 8 8.78 -0.01 5.57
C GLN A 8 7.79 -1.14 5.25
N GLU A 9 8.05 -2.34 5.77
CA GLU A 9 7.16 -3.51 5.65
C GLU A 9 5.80 -3.28 6.33
N GLN A 10 5.78 -2.76 7.56
CA GLN A 10 4.53 -2.43 8.26
C GLN A 10 3.72 -1.35 7.53
N ARG A 11 4.38 -0.39 6.88
CA ARG A 11 3.68 0.62 6.06
C ARG A 11 2.98 -0.02 4.87
N ILE A 12 3.66 -0.93 4.18
CA ILE A 12 3.10 -1.63 3.02
C ILE A 12 1.94 -2.51 3.46
N ALA A 13 2.11 -3.26 4.56
CA ALA A 13 1.04 -4.06 5.15
C ALA A 13 -0.19 -3.20 5.50
N PHE A 14 0.03 -2.05 6.15
CA PHE A 14 -1.04 -1.11 6.47
C PHE A 14 -1.74 -0.56 5.23
N GLU A 15 -0.99 -0.11 4.23
CA GLU A 15 -1.56 0.44 2.98
C GLU A 15 -2.40 -0.60 2.25
N LEU A 16 -1.88 -1.82 2.09
CA LEU A 16 -2.61 -2.91 1.44
C LEU A 16 -3.89 -3.23 2.20
N SER A 17 -3.82 -3.27 3.53
CA SER A 17 -4.97 -3.50 4.39
C SER A 17 -6.02 -2.40 4.23
N PHE A 18 -5.59 -1.14 4.30
CA PHE A 18 -6.46 0.02 4.13
C PHE A 18 -7.20 -0.02 2.79
N TRP A 19 -6.49 -0.28 1.69
CA TRP A 19 -7.10 -0.37 0.36
C TRP A 19 -7.99 -1.60 0.18
N ALA A 20 -7.60 -2.76 0.73
CA ALA A 20 -8.44 -3.96 0.71
C ALA A 20 -9.78 -3.70 1.43
N ILE A 21 -9.74 -3.11 2.63
CA ILE A 21 -10.94 -2.73 3.39
C ILE A 21 -11.74 -1.68 2.61
N ARG A 22 -11.10 -0.62 2.10
CA ARG A 22 -11.77 0.47 1.38
C ARG A 22 -12.48 0.01 0.12
N THR A 23 -11.91 -0.97 -0.58
CA THR A 23 -12.51 -1.53 -1.80
C THR A 23 -13.59 -2.57 -1.47
N ALA A 24 -13.49 -3.27 -0.33
CA ALA A 24 -14.50 -4.22 0.13
C ALA A 24 -15.76 -3.51 0.62
N TYR A 25 -15.57 -2.45 1.40
CA TYR A 25 -16.63 -1.64 1.97
C TYR A 25 -16.69 -0.30 1.25
N ARG A 26 -17.36 -0.28 0.10
CA ARG A 26 -17.38 0.92 -0.77
C ARG A 26 -18.13 2.09 -0.14
N LYS A 27 -19.12 1.82 0.71
CA LYS A 27 -19.88 2.86 1.42
C LYS A 27 -19.01 3.44 2.53
N ASN A 28 -18.95 4.77 2.60
CA ASN A 28 -18.11 5.46 3.57
C ASN A 28 -18.48 5.15 5.02
N SER A 29 -19.76 5.01 5.37
CA SER A 29 -20.16 4.68 6.74
C SER A 29 -19.63 3.31 7.17
N GLU A 30 -19.86 2.28 6.36
CA GLU A 30 -19.38 0.91 6.63
C GLU A 30 -17.85 0.87 6.73
N PHE A 31 -17.15 1.63 5.87
CA PHE A 31 -15.71 1.76 5.95
C PHE A 31 -15.25 2.45 7.24
N LEU A 32 -15.86 3.58 7.60
CA LEU A 32 -15.53 4.35 8.79
C LEU A 32 -15.81 3.54 10.07
N ASP A 33 -16.93 2.83 10.14
CA ASP A 33 -17.26 1.96 11.28
C ASP A 33 -16.19 0.88 11.52
N ILE A 34 -15.50 0.46 10.45
CA ILE A 34 -14.44 -0.54 10.53
C ILE A 34 -13.10 0.11 10.90
N VAL A 35 -12.77 1.30 10.39
CA VAL A 35 -11.43 1.89 10.58
C VAL A 35 -11.34 2.88 11.73
N ASP A 36 -12.45 3.45 12.17
CA ASP A 36 -12.46 4.49 13.18
C ASP A 36 -11.97 3.96 14.53
N GLY A 37 -11.12 4.75 15.19
CA GLY A 37 -10.47 4.38 16.46
C GLY A 37 -9.44 3.23 16.40
N LYS A 38 -9.26 2.54 15.27
CA LYS A 38 -8.29 1.44 15.15
C LYS A 38 -6.85 1.94 14.98
N THR A 39 -5.93 1.22 15.60
CA THR A 39 -4.48 1.38 15.41
C THR A 39 -4.02 0.76 14.09
N SER A 40 -2.78 1.07 13.68
CA SER A 40 -2.20 0.52 12.44
C SER A 40 -2.11 -1.00 12.48
N ASP A 41 -1.74 -1.59 13.61
CA ASP A 41 -1.62 -3.06 13.75
C ASP A 41 -3.00 -3.73 13.68
N GLU A 42 -4.03 -3.14 14.31
CA GLU A 42 -5.39 -3.64 14.21
C GLU A 42 -5.96 -3.56 12.80
N LEU A 43 -5.63 -2.49 12.06
CA LEU A 43 -6.02 -2.38 10.66
C LEU A 43 -5.33 -3.42 9.78
N ILE A 44 -4.09 -3.80 10.10
CA ILE A 44 -3.38 -4.87 9.40
C ILE A 44 -4.07 -6.22 9.62
N GLU A 45 -4.47 -6.54 10.85
CA GLU A 45 -5.20 -7.77 11.15
C GLU A 45 -6.55 -7.82 10.42
N VAL A 46 -7.31 -6.72 10.40
CA VAL A 46 -8.57 -6.64 9.63
C VAL A 46 -8.30 -6.78 8.12
N GLY A 47 -7.22 -6.20 7.62
CA GLY A 47 -6.82 -6.34 6.22
C GLY A 47 -6.53 -7.79 5.83
N LYS A 48 -5.89 -8.54 6.72
CA LYS A 48 -5.62 -9.98 6.57
C LYS A 48 -6.91 -10.80 6.53
N GLU A 49 -7.88 -10.49 7.40
CA GLU A 49 -9.20 -11.13 7.35
C GLU A 49 -9.92 -10.84 6.02
N VAL A 50 -9.87 -9.59 5.54
CA VAL A 50 -10.45 -9.21 4.25
C VAL A 50 -9.76 -9.91 3.08
N PHE A 51 -8.45 -10.11 3.16
CA PHE A 51 -7.69 -10.89 2.17
C PHE A 51 -8.19 -12.33 2.09
N GLU A 52 -8.26 -13.03 3.22
CA GLU A 52 -8.71 -14.43 3.26
C GLU A 52 -10.16 -14.55 2.79
N LYS A 53 -11.01 -13.59 3.18
CA LYS A 53 -12.41 -13.53 2.71
C LYS A 53 -12.49 -13.34 1.19
N ARG A 54 -11.76 -12.39 0.62
CA ARG A 54 -11.76 -12.13 -0.82
C ARG A 54 -11.16 -13.27 -1.63
N LYS A 55 -10.16 -13.95 -1.07
CA LYS A 55 -9.62 -15.17 -1.63
C LYS A 55 -10.65 -16.31 -1.58
N ALA A 56 -11.39 -16.46 -0.49
CA ALA A 56 -12.49 -17.43 -0.43
C ALA A 56 -13.62 -17.09 -1.41
N ASP A 57 -13.92 -15.80 -1.62
CA ASP A 57 -14.93 -15.29 -2.55
C ASP A 57 -14.50 -15.41 -4.03
N GLY A 58 -13.26 -15.84 -4.32
CA GLY A 58 -12.80 -16.10 -5.68
C GLY A 58 -12.30 -14.88 -6.45
N PHE A 59 -11.94 -13.77 -5.78
CA PHE A 59 -11.37 -12.61 -6.46
C PHE A 59 -9.97 -12.93 -7.04
N GLU A 60 -9.84 -12.90 -8.36
CA GLU A 60 -8.62 -13.26 -9.10
C GLU A 60 -7.36 -12.51 -8.60
N GLU A 61 -7.51 -11.23 -8.26
CA GLU A 61 -6.43 -10.39 -7.74
C GLU A 61 -5.78 -10.95 -6.47
N TYR A 62 -6.51 -11.73 -5.67
CA TYR A 62 -6.03 -12.33 -4.42
C TYR A 62 -5.62 -13.79 -4.59
N GLN A 63 -6.11 -14.48 -5.64
CA GLN A 63 -5.76 -15.88 -5.92
C GLN A 63 -4.30 -16.06 -6.32
N GLN A 64 -3.70 -15.04 -6.93
CA GLN A 64 -2.30 -15.08 -7.36
C GLN A 64 -1.28 -15.19 -6.21
N TYR A 65 -1.72 -14.97 -4.96
CA TYR A 65 -0.87 -15.03 -3.78
C TYR A 65 -1.20 -16.26 -2.94
N ALA A 66 -0.18 -17.05 -2.56
CA ALA A 66 -0.37 -18.19 -1.68
C ALA A 66 -0.74 -17.75 -0.26
N SER A 67 -0.16 -16.63 0.21
CA SER A 67 -0.43 -16.07 1.54
C SER A 67 -0.42 -14.53 1.54
N TRP A 68 -0.97 -13.96 2.61
CA TRP A 68 -0.87 -12.54 2.92
C TRP A 68 0.58 -12.01 2.92
N ASP A 69 1.51 -12.77 3.52
CA ASP A 69 2.92 -12.39 3.59
C ASP A 69 3.60 -12.38 2.21
N GLU A 70 3.20 -13.28 1.32
CA GLU A 70 3.67 -13.28 -0.08
C GLU A 70 3.21 -12.03 -0.81
N MET A 71 1.93 -11.63 -0.61
CA MET A 71 1.40 -10.40 -1.18
C MET A 71 2.19 -9.18 -0.69
N ILE A 72 2.42 -9.04 0.61
CA ILE A 72 3.23 -7.94 1.17
C ILE A 72 4.63 -7.94 0.55
N SER A 73 5.27 -9.10 0.48
CA SER A 73 6.63 -9.23 -0.06
C SER A 73 6.71 -8.78 -1.53
N LYS A 74 5.74 -9.18 -2.35
CA LYS A 74 5.64 -8.76 -3.75
C LYS A 74 5.48 -7.24 -3.88
N TYR A 75 4.54 -6.65 -3.14
CA TYR A 75 4.34 -5.20 -3.15
C TYR A 75 5.55 -4.42 -2.61
N ALA A 76 6.28 -4.97 -1.63
CA ALA A 76 7.52 -4.38 -1.14
C ALA A 76 8.61 -4.34 -2.21
N GLN A 77 8.78 -5.43 -2.96
CA GLN A 77 9.72 -5.50 -4.08
C GLN A 77 9.33 -4.53 -5.20
N GLU A 78 8.05 -4.45 -5.54
CA GLU A 78 7.54 -3.52 -6.58
C GLU A 78 7.75 -2.06 -6.18
N ARG A 79 7.44 -1.68 -4.93
CA ARG A 79 7.71 -0.35 -4.39
C ARG A 79 9.20 -0.01 -4.46
N ALA A 80 10.08 -0.94 -4.09
CA ALA A 80 11.53 -0.74 -4.17
C ALA A 80 12.02 -0.61 -5.63
N ALA A 81 11.42 -1.35 -6.57
CA ALA A 81 11.71 -1.24 -8.00
C ALA A 81 11.21 0.09 -8.60
N GLN A 82 10.13 0.67 -8.07
CA GLN A 82 9.62 1.98 -8.50
C GLN A 82 10.51 3.13 -8.02
N THR A 83 11.01 3.08 -6.77
CA THR A 83 11.89 4.13 -6.23
C THR A 83 13.27 4.13 -6.87
N THR A 84 13.78 2.98 -7.30
CA THR A 84 15.07 2.85 -7.99
C THR A 84 15.04 3.27 -9.46
N LYS A 85 13.86 3.38 -10.09
CA LYS A 85 13.69 3.71 -11.51
C LYS A 85 13.68 5.20 -11.86
N LYS A 86 13.92 6.13 -10.92
CA LYS A 86 14.30 7.51 -11.27
C LYS A 86 15.73 7.53 -11.81
N LYS A 87 15.95 6.97 -13.00
CA LYS A 87 17.13 7.32 -13.80
C LYS A 87 16.89 8.73 -14.33
N TYR A 88 17.76 9.66 -13.92
CA TYR A 88 17.86 10.98 -14.51
C TYR A 88 17.82 10.88 -16.04
N SER A 89 16.79 11.45 -16.66
CA SER A 89 16.72 11.53 -18.12
C SER A 89 17.51 12.78 -18.54
N PRO A 90 18.41 12.72 -19.54
CA PRO A 90 19.11 13.91 -20.05
C PRO A 90 18.15 15.03 -20.50
N ARG A 91 16.91 14.68 -20.87
CA ARG A 91 15.84 15.63 -21.21
C ARG A 91 15.36 16.49 -20.03
N ASP A 92 15.57 16.03 -18.79
CA ASP A 92 15.27 16.81 -17.59
C ASP A 92 16.32 17.91 -17.34
N ALA A 93 17.47 17.87 -18.03
CA ALA A 93 18.48 18.93 -18.00
C ALA A 93 18.09 20.13 -18.89
N GLU A 94 17.34 19.90 -19.96
CA GLU A 94 17.03 20.92 -20.99
C GLU A 94 15.94 21.91 -20.55
N ASN A 95 15.16 21.60 -19.50
CA ASN A 95 14.15 22.50 -18.91
C ASN A 95 14.65 23.28 -17.69
N SER A 96 15.97 23.45 -17.55
CA SER A 96 16.55 24.39 -16.61
C SER A 96 16.39 25.82 -17.16
N VAL A 97 15.18 26.37 -17.07
CA VAL A 97 14.96 27.83 -17.20
C VAL A 97 15.51 28.49 -15.93
N LEU A 98 16.84 28.51 -15.82
CA LEU A 98 17.54 29.43 -14.93
C LEU A 98 17.19 30.83 -15.40
N TYR A 99 16.28 31.49 -14.68
CA TYR A 99 16.17 32.95 -14.76
C TYR A 99 17.56 33.51 -14.45
N LYS A 100 18.24 34.01 -15.48
CA LYS A 100 19.41 34.87 -15.32
C LYS A 100 18.87 36.19 -14.76
N LEU A 101 19.05 36.37 -13.46
CA LEU A 101 18.99 37.68 -12.78
C LEU A 101 20.21 38.51 -13.20
#